data_AF-H5YLK8-F1
#
_entry.id   AF-H5YLK8-F1
#
_cell.length_a   1.000
_cell.length_b   1.000
_cell.length_c   1.000
_cell.angle_alpha   90.00
_cell.angle_beta   90.00
_cell.angle_gamma   90.00
#
_symmetry.space_group_name_H-M   'P 1'
#
loop_
_entity.id
_entity.type
_entity.pdbx_description
1 polymer ?
#
loop_
_entity_poly.entity_id
_entity_poly.type
_entity_poly.pdbx_seq_one_letter_code
_entity_poly.pdbx_strand_id
1 'polypeptide(L)' 'MLDFSNASFTPETIGIMKTALDTAVASLPAPVSSAHVRSIAETILRTAKEGERDPAVLERMALMELQISPRD' A
#
# COMPACT_ATOMS: atom_id res chain seq x y z
N MET A 1 22.72 11.62 -19.55
CA MET A 1 21.83 10.44 -19.57
C MET A 1 20.86 10.65 -18.42
N LEU A 2 19.59 10.90 -18.70
CA LEU A 2 18.62 11.31 -17.68
C LEU A 2 18.33 10.12 -16.75
N ASP A 3 18.59 10.31 -15.46
CA ASP A 3 18.32 9.34 -14.41
C ASP A 3 16.83 8.99 -14.35
N PHE A 4 16.47 7.75 -14.68
CA PHE A 4 15.11 7.21 -14.46
C PHE A 4 14.86 6.87 -12.98
N SER A 5 15.28 7.75 -12.07
CA SER A 5 15.10 7.59 -10.61
C SER A 5 13.66 7.87 -10.13
N ASN A 6 12.70 7.98 -11.05
CA ASN A 6 11.31 8.26 -10.74
C ASN A 6 10.52 6.95 -10.57
N ALA A 7 10.78 6.22 -9.48
CA ALA A 7 10.02 5.06 -8.99
C ALA A 7 9.41 4.16 -10.09
N SER A 8 10.24 3.65 -10.99
CA SER A 8 9.79 2.63 -11.94
C SER A 8 9.64 1.32 -11.16
N PHE A 9 8.44 1.07 -10.65
CA PHE A 9 8.12 -0.22 -10.06
C PHE A 9 8.15 -1.28 -11.17
N THR A 10 8.84 -2.39 -10.93
CA THR A 10 8.77 -3.53 -11.86
C THR A 10 7.33 -4.08 -11.87
N PRO A 11 6.90 -4.73 -12.97
CA PRO A 11 5.58 -5.36 -13.02
C PRO A 11 5.34 -6.36 -11.88
N GLU A 12 6.40 -7.07 -11.45
CA GLU A 12 6.35 -7.92 -10.26
C GLU A 12 6.03 -7.12 -8.98
N THR A 13 6.68 -5.97 -8.79
CA THR A 13 6.43 -5.10 -7.63
C THR A 13 5.00 -4.56 -7.65
N ILE A 14 4.48 -4.21 -8.83
CA ILE A 14 3.08 -3.78 -8.99
C ILE A 14 2.12 -4.93 -8.63
N GLY A 15 2.43 -6.16 -9.05
CA GLY A 15 1.66 -7.35 -8.67
C GLY A 15 1.60 -7.54 -7.15
N ILE A 16 2.75 -7.43 -6.48
CA ILE A 16 2.85 -7.52 -5.01
C ILE A 16 2.02 -6.42 -4.33
N MET A 17 2.16 -5.16 -4.76
CA MET A 17 1.40 -4.04 -4.21
C MET A 17 -0.11 -4.22 -4.40
N LYS A 18 -0.53 -4.73 -5.56
CA LYS A 18 -1.95 -5.01 -5.84
C LYS A 18 -2.49 -6.09 -4.91
N THR A 19 -1.77 -7.19 -4.73
CA THR A 19 -2.17 -8.27 -3.81
C THR A 19 -2.29 -7.76 -2.37
N ALA A 20 -1.34 -6.95 -1.91
CA ALA A 20 -1.40 -6.35 -0.58
C ALA A 20 -2.63 -5.43 -0.43
N LEU A 21 -2.92 -4.60 -1.44
CA LEU A 21 -4.06 -3.70 -1.44
C LEU A 21 -5.40 -4.45 -1.42
N ASP A 22 -5.58 -5.44 -2.30
CA ASP A 22 -6.81 -6.24 -2.37
C ASP A 22 -7.07 -6.96 -1.03
N THR A 23 -6.01 -7.50 -0.41
CA THR A 23 -6.11 -8.20 0.89
C THR A 23 -6.43 -7.23 2.03
N ALA A 24 -5.74 -6.08 2.09
CA ALA A 24 -5.98 -5.08 3.14
C ALA A 24 -7.40 -4.52 3.06
N VAL A 25 -7.90 -4.24 1.85
CA VAL A 25 -9.27 -3.73 1.64
C VAL A 25 -10.31 -4.79 2.00
N ALA A 26 -10.08 -6.06 1.66
CA ALA A 26 -10.98 -7.17 2.03
C ALA A 26 -11.08 -7.38 3.55
N SER A 27 -10.05 -7.02 4.31
CA SER A 27 -10.00 -7.09 5.77
C SER A 27 -10.77 -5.95 6.47
N LEU A 28 -11.20 -4.91 5.75
CA LEU A 28 -11.91 -3.78 6.35
C LEU A 28 -13.40 -4.08 6.61
N PRO A 29 -13.97 -3.59 7.72
CA PRO A 29 -15.40 -3.70 7.97
C PRO A 29 -16.20 -2.82 6.99
N ALA A 30 -17.34 -3.31 6.52
CA ALA A 30 -18.24 -2.54 5.67
C ALA A 30 -19.00 -1.47 6.48
N PRO A 31 -19.27 -0.29 5.90
CA PRO A 31 -18.89 0.15 4.55
C PRO A 31 -17.42 0.61 4.47
N VAL A 32 -16.74 0.23 3.40
CA VAL A 32 -15.36 0.64 3.14
C VAL A 32 -15.34 2.07 2.56
N SER A 33 -14.79 3.01 3.33
CA SER A 33 -14.60 4.40 2.88
C SER A 33 -13.46 4.51 1.87
N SER A 34 -13.66 5.30 0.80
CA SER A 34 -12.62 5.61 -0.19
C SER A 34 -11.38 6.26 0.44
N ALA A 35 -11.55 7.02 1.52
CA ALA A 35 -10.45 7.58 2.32
C ALA A 35 -9.55 6.49 2.93
N HIS A 36 -10.12 5.41 3.45
CA HIS A 36 -9.35 4.28 3.99
C HIS A 36 -8.59 3.56 2.88
N VAL A 37 -9.23 3.32 1.73
CA VAL A 37 -8.58 2.69 0.57
C VAL A 37 -7.40 3.55 0.08
N ARG A 38 -7.58 4.88 0.02
CA ARG A 38 -6.50 5.80 -0.36
C ARG A 38 -5.33 5.73 0.60
N SER A 39 -5.61 5.81 1.91
CA SER A 39 -4.57 5.75 2.94
C SER A 39 -3.78 4.45 2.87
N ILE A 40 -4.46 3.30 2.73
CA ILE A 40 -3.82 2.00 2.54
C ILE A 40 -2.91 2.00 1.30
N ALA A 41 -3.40 2.49 0.16
CA ALA A 41 -2.62 2.55 -1.07
C ALA A 41 -1.37 3.43 -0.94
N GLU A 42 -1.49 4.58 -0.27
CA GLU A 42 -0.37 5.49 -0.01
C GLU A 42 0.71 4.84 0.86
N THR A 43 0.32 4.12 1.93
CA THR A 43 1.27 3.37 2.76
C THR A 43 1.98 2.29 1.96
N ILE A 44 1.24 1.47 1.20
CA ILE A 44 1.81 0.40 0.37
C ILE A 44 2.81 0.96 -0.64
N LEU A 45 2.48 2.06 -1.33
CA LEU A 45 3.37 2.71 -2.29
C LEU A 45 4.64 3.24 -1.62
N ARG A 46 4.52 3.82 -0.42
CA ARG A 46 5.67 4.33 0.35
C ARG A 46 6.59 3.17 0.78
N THR A 47 6.04 2.14 1.40
CA THR A 47 6.82 1.01 1.92
C THR A 47 7.44 0.20 0.78
N ALA A 48 6.75 0.01 -0.35
CA ALA A 48 7.33 -0.63 -1.54
C ALA A 48 8.45 0.21 -2.17
N LYS A 49 8.33 1.55 -2.13
CA LYS A 49 9.40 2.47 -2.58
C LYS A 49 10.64 2.39 -1.70
N GLU A 50 10.48 2.10 -0.41
CA GLU A 50 11.59 1.89 0.54
C GLU A 50 12.28 0.54 0.36
N GLY A 51 11.72 -0.35 -0.46
CA GLY A 51 12.34 -1.62 -0.85
C GLY A 51 11.62 -2.86 -0.35
N GLU A 52 10.50 -2.71 0.36
CA GLU A 52 9.69 -3.86 0.79
C GLU A 52 9.06 -4.57 -0.41
N ARG A 53 9.09 -5.90 -0.40
CA ARG A 53 8.59 -6.77 -1.47
C ARG A 53 7.76 -7.93 -0.94
N ASP A 54 7.56 -8.03 0.37
CA ASP A 54 6.64 -9.00 0.96
C ASP A 54 5.22 -8.42 1.01
N PRO A 55 4.23 -9.05 0.33
CA PRO A 55 2.87 -8.53 0.30
C PRO A 55 2.19 -8.52 1.67
N ALA A 56 2.53 -9.45 2.56
CA ALA A 56 1.96 -9.51 3.91
C ALA A 56 2.56 -8.43 4.82
N VAL A 57 3.82 -8.05 4.61
CA VAL A 57 4.41 -6.89 5.31
C VAL A 57 3.76 -5.59 4.83
N LEU A 58 3.60 -5.41 3.51
CA LEU A 58 2.93 -4.22 2.95
C LEU A 58 1.49 -4.07 3.47
N GLU A 59 0.73 -5.16 3.51
CA GLU A 59 -0.63 -5.20 4.06
C GLU A 59 -0.64 -4.77 5.53
N ARG A 60 0.20 -5.38 6.36
CA ARG A 60 0.27 -5.10 7.81
C ARG A 60 0.64 -3.64 8.07
N MET A 61 1.63 -3.11 7.36
CA MET A 61 2.05 -1.72 7.50
C MET A 61 0.90 -0.77 7.15
N ALA A 62 0.17 -1.04 6.08
CA ALA A 62 -0.98 -0.24 5.67
C ALA A 62 -2.13 -0.28 6.68
N LEU A 63 -2.46 -1.45 7.23
CA LEU A 63 -3.51 -1.58 8.24
C LEU A 63 -3.12 -0.97 9.60
N MET A 64 -1.84 -1.00 9.97
CA MET A 64 -1.34 -0.33 11.16
C MET A 64 -1.36 1.19 10.99
N GLU A 65 -0.85 1.70 9.87
CA GLU A 65 -0.83 3.15 9.59
C GLU A 65 -2.26 3.72 9.52
N LEU A 66 -3.22 2.97 8.96
CA LEU A 66 -4.63 3.34 8.95
C LEU A 66 -5.23 3.49 10.36
N GLN A 67 -4.81 2.65 11.32
CA GLN A 67 -5.28 2.71 12.71
C GLN A 67 -4.65 3.86 13.50
N ILE A 68 -3.43 4.26 13.15
CA ILE A 68 -2.69 5.35 13.80
C ILE A 68 -3.11 6.71 13.23
N SER A 69 -3.54 6.75 11.97
CA SER A 69 -3.96 7.97 11.29
C SER A 69 -5.20 8.57 11.96
N PRO A 70 -5.23 9.89 12.22
CA PRO A 70 -6.38 10.53 12.82
C PRO A 70 -7.61 10.35 11.93
N ARG A 71 -8.67 9.80 12.52
CA ARG A 71 -10.01 9.75 11.95
C ARG A 71 -10.51 11.21 11.87
N ASP A 72 -10.42 11.81 10.69
CA ASP A 72 -11.12 13.08 10.39
C ASP A 72 -12.63 12.84 10.34
#